data_AF-A0A3C1DKW4-F1
#
_entry.id   AF-A0A3C1DKW4-F1
#
_cell.length_a   1.000
_cell.length_b   1.000
_cell.length_c   1.000
_cell.angle_alpha   90.00
_cell.angle_beta   90.00
_cell.angle_gamma   90.00
#
_symmetry.space_group_name_H-M   'P 1'
#
loop_
_entity.id
_entity.type
_entity.pdbx_description
1 polymer ?
#
loop_
_entity_poly.entity_id
_entity_poly.type
_entity_poly.pdbx_seq_one_letter_code
_entity_poly.pdbx_strand_id
1 'polypeptide(L)'
;MDNINASRLLRALGLLTSIIFLGCSTNPSIQQGASIQEFASSLNGKRFSFEMTGSVWVPSMSGVLVTAQRLPKGLLLAMDPAREHCARQGGEIVMAKLQAVELHPKFHPQLPLRAVCERRGEPLWALDLQYAGISMTAGEGAGGTKNLLYLNMKTGAQYLSPQRLAERLQDEQLNAQANAQAAASRQARELALEQERQRLAREKELDAAIAAAQWPARVAAFRVNLRSGDRFKWTSPPSGAWGGPFVGMVVRVDMAIALVQFDNLIIGGLQTRYIPREQLEPFDGPAPAGRYEIK
;
A
#
# COMPACT_ATOMS: atom_id res chain seq x y z
N MET A 1 48.33 -77.41 22.36
CA MET A 1 47.94 -77.40 20.93
C MET A 1 46.72 -76.52 20.82
N ASP A 2 46.90 -75.39 20.12
CA ASP A 2 45.93 -74.56 19.38
C ASP A 2 44.71 -73.97 20.10
N ASN A 3 44.24 -72.75 19.85
CA ASN A 3 44.80 -71.49 19.34
C ASN A 3 43.75 -70.40 19.64
N ILE A 4 44.19 -69.15 19.68
CA ILE A 4 43.43 -67.94 20.00
C ILE A 4 42.65 -67.45 18.76
N ASN A 5 41.39 -66.97 18.87
CA ASN A 5 40.96 -65.60 18.48
C ASN A 5 39.45 -65.42 18.21
N ALA A 6 38.96 -64.27 18.70
CA ALA A 6 38.07 -63.30 18.05
C ALA A 6 36.79 -63.78 17.35
N SER A 7 35.63 -63.36 17.86
CA SER A 7 34.90 -62.21 17.27
C SER A 7 33.45 -62.13 17.76
N ARG A 8 33.14 -61.00 18.42
CA ARG A 8 32.01 -60.10 18.10
C ARG A 8 30.61 -60.76 18.05
N LEU A 9 29.78 -60.68 19.10
CA LEU A 9 29.06 -59.45 19.48
C LEU A 9 28.50 -58.72 18.24
N LEU A 10 27.47 -59.31 17.58
CA LEU A 10 26.77 -58.68 16.46
C LEU A 10 25.39 -59.34 16.19
N ARG A 11 24.36 -58.49 16.06
CA ARG A 11 23.08 -58.65 15.29
C ARG A 11 21.95 -59.39 16.03
N ALA A 12 20.70 -58.91 16.09
CA ALA A 12 20.00 -57.82 15.42
C ALA A 12 18.82 -57.38 16.31
N LEU A 13 18.58 -56.10 16.63
CA LEU A 13 18.20 -54.93 15.80
C LEU A 13 16.84 -55.07 15.08
N GLY A 14 15.85 -54.34 15.60
CA GLY A 14 14.63 -53.91 14.90
C GLY A 14 13.46 -53.79 15.90
N LEU A 15 12.74 -52.69 16.07
CA LEU A 15 12.62 -51.48 15.25
C LEU A 15 11.97 -50.38 16.13
N LEU A 16 12.48 -49.15 15.94
CA LEU A 16 11.84 -47.85 16.17
C LEU A 16 11.42 -47.42 17.59
N THR A 17 12.43 -46.92 18.30
CA THR A 17 12.34 -45.69 19.09
C THR A 17 11.77 -44.53 18.26
N SER A 18 10.51 -44.18 18.48
CA SER A 18 9.97 -42.86 18.18
C SER A 18 10.52 -41.86 19.20
N ILE A 19 11.72 -41.33 18.95
CA ILE A 19 12.21 -40.14 19.65
C ILE A 19 11.40 -38.96 19.12
N ILE A 20 10.39 -38.58 19.89
CA ILE A 20 9.65 -37.33 19.73
C ILE A 20 10.67 -36.20 19.85
N PHE A 21 10.80 -35.40 18.78
CA PHE A 21 11.47 -34.11 18.76
C PHE A 21 10.82 -33.16 19.78
N LEU A 22 11.19 -33.26 21.05
CA LEU A 22 11.07 -32.14 21.99
C LEU A 22 12.34 -31.32 21.84
N GLY A 23 12.38 -30.53 20.77
CA GLY A 23 13.44 -29.57 20.54
C GLY A 23 13.46 -28.54 21.67
N CYS A 24 14.42 -28.66 22.59
CA CYS A 24 14.94 -27.52 23.33
C CYS A 24 15.52 -26.57 22.27
N SER A 25 14.68 -25.74 21.66
CA SER A 25 15.06 -24.76 20.65
C SER A 25 15.81 -23.62 21.34
N THR A 26 17.05 -23.86 21.78
CA THR A 26 17.95 -22.80 22.19
C THR A 26 18.52 -22.13 20.96
N ASN A 27 18.55 -20.80 20.95
CA ASN A 27 19.24 -20.05 19.90
C ASN A 27 20.69 -20.53 19.75
N PRO A 28 21.22 -20.55 18.52
CA PRO A 28 22.56 -21.07 18.27
C PRO A 28 23.59 -20.24 19.06
N SER A 29 24.56 -20.94 19.66
CA SER A 29 25.79 -20.28 20.10
C SER A 29 26.53 -19.80 18.85
N ILE A 30 26.87 -18.51 18.81
CA ILE A 30 27.65 -17.91 17.74
C ILE A 30 29.12 -17.96 18.17
N GLN A 31 29.97 -18.50 17.31
CA GLN A 31 31.40 -18.47 17.55
C GLN A 31 31.91 -17.03 17.42
N GLN A 32 32.66 -16.56 18.42
CA GLN A 32 33.24 -15.22 18.39
C GLN A 32 34.14 -15.00 17.17
N GLY A 33 34.86 -16.03 16.72
CA GLY A 33 35.86 -15.91 15.66
C GLY A 33 37.14 -15.21 16.13
N ALA A 34 38.24 -15.40 15.40
CA ALA A 34 39.48 -14.65 15.63
C ALA A 34 39.38 -13.21 15.09
N SER A 35 38.45 -12.97 14.16
CA SER A 35 38.25 -11.70 13.48
C SER A 35 36.76 -11.35 13.35
N ILE A 36 36.47 -10.06 13.11
CA ILE A 36 35.10 -9.61 12.89
C ILE A 36 34.49 -10.17 11.59
N GLN A 37 35.33 -10.50 10.61
CA GLN A 37 34.94 -11.16 9.36
C GLN A 37 34.48 -12.60 9.59
N GLU A 38 35.19 -13.33 10.45
CA GLU A 38 34.80 -14.68 10.86
C GLU A 38 33.50 -14.65 11.66
N PHE A 39 33.36 -13.71 12.60
CA PHE A 39 32.10 -13.49 13.31
C PHE A 39 30.95 -13.24 12.33
N ALA A 40 31.09 -12.31 11.39
CA ALA A 40 30.07 -12.03 10.39
C ALA A 40 29.70 -13.29 9.58
N SER A 41 30.71 -14.05 9.17
CA SER A 41 30.50 -15.31 8.44
C SER A 41 29.76 -16.35 9.28
N SER A 42 30.01 -16.38 10.59
CA SER A 42 29.36 -17.31 11.52
C SER A 42 27.87 -17.01 11.76
N LEU A 43 27.43 -15.77 11.52
CA LEU A 43 26.02 -15.37 11.56
C LEU A 43 25.23 -15.87 10.35
N ASN A 44 25.91 -16.16 9.24
CA ASN A 44 25.26 -16.50 7.99
C ASN A 44 24.47 -17.80 8.09
N GLY A 45 23.16 -17.65 7.89
CA GLY A 45 22.20 -18.74 7.87
C GLY A 45 21.79 -19.27 9.23
N LYS A 46 22.22 -18.64 10.33
CA LYS A 46 21.76 -18.99 11.67
C LYS A 46 20.29 -18.61 11.86
N ARG A 47 19.55 -19.46 12.56
CA ARG A 47 18.14 -19.25 12.86
C ARG A 47 18.00 -18.82 14.30
N PHE A 48 17.36 -17.70 14.52
CA PHE A 48 17.03 -17.20 15.84
C PHE A 48 15.52 -17.28 16.06
N SER A 49 15.15 -17.61 17.29
CA SER A 49 13.80 -17.61 17.81
C SER A 49 13.80 -16.81 19.11
N PHE A 50 13.08 -15.69 19.10
CA PHE A 50 12.99 -14.79 20.25
C PHE A 50 11.58 -14.80 20.82
N GLU A 51 11.46 -15.16 22.09
CA GLU A 51 10.21 -15.21 22.83
C GLU A 51 9.78 -13.79 23.26
N MET A 52 8.68 -13.30 22.70
CA MET A 52 8.28 -11.89 22.76
C MET A 52 7.43 -11.53 23.99
N THR A 53 6.84 -12.51 24.69
CA THR A 53 5.98 -12.30 25.86
C THR A 53 6.75 -12.14 27.17
N GLY A 54 8.06 -12.43 27.17
CA GLY A 54 8.94 -12.22 28.33
C GLY A 54 8.80 -13.29 29.41
N SER A 55 8.27 -14.45 29.06
CA SER A 55 8.06 -15.58 29.96
C SER A 55 9.23 -16.56 29.96
N VAL A 56 10.10 -16.52 28.94
CA VAL A 56 11.33 -17.32 28.88
C VAL A 56 12.48 -16.62 29.60
N TRP A 57 13.09 -17.32 30.54
CA TRP A 57 14.22 -16.84 31.36
C TRP A 57 15.57 -16.92 30.67
N VAL A 58 15.68 -17.64 29.56
CA VAL A 58 16.93 -17.79 28.78
C VAL A 58 17.23 -16.48 28.05
N PRO A 59 18.28 -15.71 28.42
CA PRO A 59 18.48 -14.37 27.89
C PRO A 59 18.67 -14.34 26.37
N SER A 60 19.38 -15.32 25.81
CA SER A 60 19.62 -15.43 24.36
C SER A 60 18.35 -15.67 23.55
N MET A 61 17.28 -16.17 24.17
CA MET A 61 15.95 -16.35 23.56
C MET A 61 15.00 -15.20 23.88
N SER A 62 15.41 -14.21 24.67
CA SER A 62 14.52 -13.14 25.09
C SER A 62 14.21 -12.20 23.93
N GLY A 63 12.95 -12.14 23.52
CA GLY A 63 12.40 -11.16 22.60
C GLY A 63 11.92 -9.88 23.27
N VAL A 64 12.19 -9.72 24.57
CA VAL A 64 11.90 -8.48 25.31
C VAL A 64 12.58 -7.32 24.58
N LEU A 65 11.76 -6.34 24.20
CA LEU A 65 12.23 -5.16 23.50
C LEU A 65 12.95 -4.27 24.49
N VAL A 66 14.26 -4.12 24.30
CA VAL A 66 15.14 -3.31 25.14
C VAL A 66 15.62 -2.10 24.37
N THR A 67 16.05 -1.08 25.12
CA THR A 67 16.47 0.25 24.63
C THR A 67 15.32 1.08 24.04
N ALA A 68 15.56 2.37 23.80
CA ALA A 68 14.62 3.25 23.12
C ALA A 68 14.34 2.80 21.67
N GLN A 69 15.26 2.05 21.06
CA GLN A 69 15.14 1.53 19.69
C GLN A 69 14.27 0.26 19.59
N ARG A 70 13.79 -0.30 20.72
CA ARG A 70 12.93 -1.50 20.75
C ARG A 70 13.58 -2.71 20.07
N LEU A 71 14.85 -2.97 20.39
CA LEU A 71 15.60 -4.11 19.86
C LEU A 71 15.34 -5.37 20.71
N PRO A 72 15.20 -6.57 20.14
CA PRO A 72 15.11 -7.80 20.93
C PRO A 72 16.37 -8.02 21.77
N LYS A 73 16.23 -8.28 23.08
CA LYS A 73 17.37 -8.49 24.00
C LYS A 73 18.30 -9.62 23.53
N GLY A 74 17.74 -10.74 23.10
CA GLY A 74 18.50 -11.89 22.60
C GLY A 74 19.31 -11.55 21.35
N LEU A 75 18.83 -10.63 20.51
CA LEU A 75 19.58 -10.15 19.35
C LEU A 75 20.78 -9.29 19.77
N LEU A 76 20.63 -8.44 20.78
CA LEU A 76 21.77 -7.68 21.32
C LEU A 76 22.84 -8.61 21.88
N LEU A 77 22.44 -9.66 22.60
CA LEU A 77 23.36 -10.67 23.12
C LEU A 77 24.07 -11.44 21.99
N ALA A 78 23.35 -11.77 20.92
CA ALA A 78 23.95 -12.37 19.72
C ALA A 78 25.03 -11.49 19.07
N MET A 79 24.96 -10.16 19.29
CA MET A 79 25.92 -9.18 18.79
C MET A 79 27.05 -8.83 19.78
N ASP A 80 27.06 -9.37 21.00
CA ASP A 80 28.10 -9.10 21.99
C ASP A 80 29.53 -9.42 21.48
N PRO A 81 29.78 -10.52 20.74
CA PRO A 81 31.09 -10.75 20.16
C PRO A 81 31.59 -9.60 19.27
N ALA A 82 30.70 -9.00 18.47
CA ALA A 82 31.04 -7.82 17.68
C ALA A 82 31.37 -6.63 18.58
N ARG A 83 30.59 -6.42 19.65
CA ARG A 83 30.83 -5.32 20.61
C ARG A 83 32.19 -5.46 21.27
N GLU A 84 32.58 -6.67 21.65
CA GLU A 84 33.91 -6.95 22.21
C GLU A 84 35.04 -6.73 21.18
N HIS A 85 34.85 -7.11 19.91
CA HIS A 85 35.80 -6.77 18.85
C HIS A 85 35.96 -5.26 18.65
N CYS A 86 34.86 -4.51 18.72
CA CYS A 86 34.88 -3.05 18.59
C CYS A 86 35.57 -2.39 19.79
N ALA A 87 35.23 -2.83 21.01
CA ALA A 87 35.82 -2.34 22.24
C ALA A 87 37.34 -2.57 22.29
N ARG A 88 37.82 -3.72 21.81
CA ARG A 88 39.27 -4.00 21.68
C ARG A 88 40.00 -3.01 20.76
N GLN A 89 39.29 -2.37 19.84
CA GLN A 89 39.83 -1.33 18.95
C GLN A 89 39.61 0.10 19.51
N GLY A 90 39.06 0.22 20.72
CA GLY A 90 38.72 1.47 21.38
C GLY A 90 37.48 2.16 20.79
N GLY A 91 36.60 1.41 20.12
CA GLY A 91 35.36 1.92 19.55
C GLY A 91 34.11 1.42 20.29
N GLU A 92 32.96 1.94 19.88
CA GLU A 92 31.63 1.51 20.33
C GLU A 92 30.77 1.11 19.13
N ILE A 93 29.87 0.12 19.32
CA ILE A 93 28.92 -0.27 18.28
C ILE A 93 27.67 0.58 18.32
N VAL A 94 27.32 1.13 17.17
CA VAL A 94 26.06 1.80 16.90
C VAL A 94 25.19 0.91 16.00
N MET A 95 23.95 0.67 16.45
CA MET A 95 22.93 -0.01 15.65
C MET A 95 22.22 1.02 14.77
N ALA A 96 22.33 0.85 13.46
CA ALA A 96 21.83 1.77 12.44
C ALA A 96 20.89 1.06 11.46
N LYS A 97 20.17 1.86 10.66
CA LYS A 97 19.19 1.39 9.67
C LYS A 97 18.21 0.39 10.24
N LEU A 98 17.35 0.86 11.13
CA LEU A 98 16.38 0.01 11.79
C LEU A 98 15.23 -0.33 10.83
N GLN A 99 14.83 -1.59 10.80
CA GLN A 99 13.64 -2.08 10.09
C GLN A 99 12.57 -2.46 11.12
N ALA A 100 11.41 -1.82 11.05
CA ALA A 100 10.26 -2.21 11.85
C ALA A 100 9.67 -3.53 11.33
N VAL A 101 9.35 -4.44 12.25
CA VAL A 101 8.67 -5.71 11.97
C VAL A 101 7.24 -5.64 12.50
N GLU A 102 6.27 -5.58 11.60
CA GLU A 102 4.84 -5.42 11.92
C GLU A 102 4.06 -6.71 11.70
N LEU A 103 4.47 -7.78 12.37
CA LEU A 103 3.83 -9.09 12.27
C LEU A 103 2.75 -9.33 13.33
N HIS A 104 2.67 -8.48 14.37
CA HIS A 104 1.69 -8.63 15.44
C HIS A 104 1.31 -7.26 16.03
N PRO A 105 0.03 -7.00 16.37
CA PRO A 105 -0.46 -5.69 16.83
C PRO A 105 0.13 -5.22 18.17
N LYS A 106 0.68 -6.14 18.97
CA LYS A 106 1.29 -5.84 20.28
C LYS A 106 2.82 -5.71 20.24
N PHE A 107 3.46 -6.35 19.26
CA PHE A 107 4.91 -6.52 19.25
C PHE A 107 5.47 -5.98 17.94
N HIS A 108 6.14 -4.83 18.04
CA HIS A 108 6.80 -4.16 16.92
C HIS A 108 8.30 -4.06 17.20
N PRO A 109 9.05 -5.18 17.09
CA PRO A 109 10.49 -5.14 17.20
C PRO A 109 11.10 -4.31 16.07
N GLN A 110 12.19 -3.61 16.37
CA GLN A 110 13.06 -3.07 15.33
C GLN A 110 14.28 -3.96 15.17
N LEU A 111 14.63 -4.28 13.92
CA LEU A 111 15.81 -5.06 13.59
C LEU A 111 16.86 -4.15 12.94
N PRO A 112 18.10 -4.10 13.45
CA PRO A 112 19.14 -3.27 12.85
C PRO A 112 19.65 -3.93 11.57
N LEU A 113 19.64 -3.19 10.46
CA LEU A 113 20.22 -3.63 9.19
C LEU A 113 21.70 -3.29 9.08
N ARG A 114 22.26 -2.52 10.03
CA ARG A 114 23.69 -2.22 10.09
C ARG A 114 24.16 -2.08 11.53
N ALA A 115 25.28 -2.71 11.86
CA ALA A 115 26.04 -2.43 13.07
C ALA A 115 27.36 -1.76 12.69
N VAL A 116 27.62 -0.54 13.16
CA VAL A 116 28.83 0.22 12.84
C VAL A 116 29.70 0.29 14.08
N CYS A 117 30.97 -0.09 13.97
CA CYS A 117 31.95 0.19 15.01
C CYS A 117 32.57 1.56 14.75
N GLU A 118 32.39 2.48 15.70
CA GLU A 118 32.85 3.85 15.56
C GLU A 118 33.81 4.20 16.70
N ARG A 119 34.84 4.98 16.38
CA ARG A 119 35.76 5.54 17.37
C ARG A 119 35.85 7.05 17.17
N ARG A 120 35.28 7.80 18.12
CA ARG A 120 35.22 9.28 18.07
C ARG A 120 34.57 9.80 16.78
N GLY A 121 33.52 9.12 16.31
CA GLY A 121 32.77 9.49 15.09
C GLY A 121 33.34 8.94 13.78
N GLU A 122 34.51 8.29 13.81
CA GLU A 122 35.09 7.65 12.62
C GLU A 122 34.76 6.15 12.57
N PRO A 123 34.20 5.64 11.46
CA PRO A 123 33.86 4.23 11.35
C PRO A 123 35.12 3.36 11.15
N LEU A 124 35.32 2.39 12.04
CA LEU A 124 36.40 1.40 11.96
C LEU A 124 36.03 0.20 11.09
N TRP A 125 34.75 -0.17 11.07
CA TRP A 125 34.15 -1.20 10.22
C TRP A 125 32.63 -1.22 10.42
N ALA A 126 31.92 -1.91 9.54
CA ALA A 126 30.51 -2.19 9.74
C ALA A 126 30.15 -3.63 9.38
N LEU A 127 29.02 -4.08 9.93
CA LEU A 127 28.34 -5.29 9.52
C LEU A 127 26.99 -4.88 8.93
N ASP A 128 26.78 -5.12 7.63
CA ASP A 128 25.45 -5.08 7.04
C ASP A 128 24.73 -6.38 7.44
N LEU A 129 23.60 -6.24 8.14
CA LEU A 129 22.80 -7.33 8.67
C LEU A 129 21.56 -7.56 7.80
N GLN A 130 21.25 -8.82 7.54
CA GLN A 130 20.11 -9.23 6.74
C GLN A 130 19.28 -10.24 7.51
N TYR A 131 17.96 -10.11 7.42
CA TYR A 131 17.02 -11.02 8.07
C TYR A 131 16.08 -11.59 7.02
N ALA A 132 15.99 -12.92 6.96
CA ALA A 132 15.13 -13.64 6.04
C ALA A 132 14.16 -14.54 6.79
N GLY A 133 13.00 -14.82 6.19
CA GLY A 133 12.00 -15.71 6.78
C GLY A 133 11.45 -15.20 8.12
N ILE A 134 11.35 -13.88 8.27
CA ILE A 134 10.82 -13.24 9.48
C ILE A 134 9.35 -13.67 9.65
N SER A 135 9.05 -14.31 10.77
CA SER A 135 7.72 -14.83 11.08
C SER A 135 7.46 -14.81 12.57
N MET A 136 6.18 -14.78 12.94
CA MET A 136 5.76 -14.95 14.33
C MET A 136 4.95 -16.23 14.48
N THR A 137 5.34 -17.08 15.43
CA THR A 137 4.69 -18.38 15.68
C THR A 137 4.28 -18.51 17.13
N ALA A 138 3.07 -19.00 17.38
CA ALA A 138 2.65 -19.38 18.72
C ALA A 138 3.46 -20.58 19.20
N GLY A 139 3.87 -20.56 20.47
CA GLY A 139 4.53 -21.67 21.13
C GLY A 139 3.88 -22.00 22.47
N GLU A 140 4.22 -23.16 23.01
CA GLU A 140 3.66 -23.66 24.27
C GLU A 140 4.48 -23.15 25.46
N GLY A 141 3.79 -22.54 26.43
CA GLY A 141 4.35 -22.14 27.70
C GLY A 141 4.29 -23.24 28.75
N ALA A 142 4.77 -22.93 29.96
CA ALA A 142 4.65 -23.83 31.10
C ALA A 142 3.17 -24.25 31.31
N GLY A 143 2.93 -25.56 31.41
CA GLY A 143 1.57 -26.12 31.55
C GLY A 143 0.82 -26.37 30.23
N GLY A 144 1.49 -26.31 29.07
CA GLY A 144 0.90 -26.72 27.77
C GLY A 144 -0.05 -25.71 27.14
N THR A 145 -0.14 -24.49 27.69
CA THR A 145 -0.95 -23.41 27.11
C THR A 145 -0.16 -22.68 26.01
N LYS A 146 -0.76 -22.46 24.83
CA LYS A 146 -0.14 -21.76 23.69
C LYS A 146 -0.13 -20.24 23.87
N ASN A 147 0.49 -19.78 24.95
CA ASN A 147 0.51 -18.36 25.33
C ASN A 147 1.81 -17.66 24.94
N LEU A 148 2.83 -18.40 24.49
CA LEU A 148 4.10 -17.82 24.07
C LEU A 148 4.06 -17.45 22.59
N LEU A 149 4.84 -16.44 22.23
CA LEU A 149 4.91 -15.95 20.86
C LEU A 149 6.36 -15.73 20.48
N TYR A 150 6.80 -16.41 19.42
CA TYR A 150 8.19 -16.43 19.01
C TYR A 150 8.38 -15.68 17.70
N LEU A 151 9.28 -14.71 17.68
CA LEU A 151 9.81 -14.08 16.48
C LEU A 151 10.94 -14.96 15.93
N ASN A 152 10.71 -15.57 14.77
CA ASN A 152 11.68 -16.42 14.10
C ASN A 152 12.29 -15.68 12.90
N MET A 153 13.60 -15.82 12.72
CA MET A 153 14.31 -15.24 11.59
C MET A 153 15.58 -16.02 11.28
N LYS A 154 16.03 -15.94 10.04
CA LYS A 154 17.35 -16.38 9.59
C LYS A 154 18.23 -15.16 9.39
N THR A 155 19.40 -15.12 10.00
CA THR A 155 20.34 -14.00 9.89
C THR A 155 21.34 -14.20 8.76
N GLY A 156 21.79 -13.09 8.20
CA GLY A 156 22.97 -12.97 7.38
C GLY A 156 23.75 -11.72 7.80
N ALA A 157 25.06 -11.73 7.63
CA ALA A 157 25.91 -10.60 7.89
C ALA A 157 27.02 -10.49 6.84
N GLN A 158 27.28 -9.27 6.41
CA GLN A 158 28.37 -8.93 5.51
C GLN A 158 29.30 -7.92 6.18
N TYR A 159 30.58 -8.27 6.28
CA TYR A 159 31.59 -7.34 6.76
C TYR A 159 31.90 -6.26 5.71
N LEU A 160 31.97 -5.03 6.16
CA LEU A 160 32.40 -3.86 5.40
C LEU A 160 33.62 -3.23 6.06
N SER A 161 34.69 -3.06 5.28
CA SER A 161 35.81 -2.19 5.67
C SER A 161 35.36 -0.72 5.65
N PRO A 162 36.10 0.21 6.28
CA PRO A 162 35.79 1.64 6.23
C PRO A 162 35.58 2.18 4.80
N GLN A 163 36.43 1.77 3.85
CA GLN A 163 36.32 2.22 2.46
C GLN A 163 35.02 1.73 1.82
N ARG A 164 34.70 0.44 1.97
CA ARG A 164 33.45 -0.12 1.43
C ARG A 164 32.22 0.46 2.09
N LEU A 165 32.30 0.80 3.38
CA LEU A 165 31.21 1.48 4.07
C LEU A 165 31.01 2.89 3.49
N ALA A 166 32.09 3.64 3.23
CA ALA A 166 32.00 4.97 2.63
C ALA A 166 31.38 4.92 1.23
N GLU A 167 31.84 4.00 0.38
CA GLU A 167 31.26 3.75 -0.96
C GLU A 167 29.77 3.42 -0.86
N ARG A 168 29.40 2.51 0.04
CA ARG A 168 28.01 2.11 0.28
C ARG A 168 27.14 3.27 0.74
N LEU A 169 27.63 4.12 1.64
CA LEU A 169 26.90 5.30 2.10
C LEU A 169 26.70 6.32 0.98
N GLN A 170 27.71 6.50 0.13
CA GLN A 170 27.62 7.37 -1.04
C GLN A 170 26.56 6.87 -2.03
N ASP A 171 26.55 5.57 -2.36
CA ASP A 171 25.54 4.96 -3.22
C ASP A 171 24.13 5.10 -2.63
N GLU A 172 23.98 4.91 -1.33
CA GLU A 172 22.71 5.08 -0.63
C GLU A 172 22.20 6.51 -0.70
N GLN A 173 23.09 7.50 -0.55
CA GLN A 173 22.75 8.91 -0.65
C GLN A 173 22.36 9.30 -2.08
N LEU A 174 23.09 8.82 -3.10
CA LEU A 174 22.76 9.05 -4.50
C LEU A 174 21.40 8.44 -4.86
N ASN A 175 21.13 7.21 -4.41
CA ASN A 175 19.84 6.56 -4.62
C ASN A 175 18.70 7.31 -3.91
N ALA A 176 18.92 7.78 -2.68
CA ALA A 176 17.93 8.59 -1.96
C ALA A 176 17.63 9.92 -2.69
N GLN A 177 18.65 10.59 -3.20
CA GLN A 177 18.49 11.82 -3.99
C GLN A 177 17.74 11.58 -5.29
N ALA A 178 18.09 10.53 -6.04
CA ALA A 178 17.39 10.18 -7.28
C ALA A 178 15.92 9.85 -7.03
N ASN A 179 15.62 9.08 -5.97
CA ASN A 179 14.24 8.77 -5.59
C ASN A 179 13.45 10.01 -5.16
N ALA A 180 14.07 10.92 -4.41
CA ALA A 180 13.45 12.18 -4.01
C ALA A 180 13.13 13.08 -5.21
N GLN A 181 14.05 13.21 -6.16
CA GLN A 181 13.83 13.97 -7.40
C GLN A 181 12.71 13.35 -8.25
N ALA A 182 12.69 12.02 -8.39
CA ALA A 182 11.63 11.31 -9.11
C ALA A 182 10.26 11.46 -8.42
N ALA A 183 10.21 11.49 -7.09
CA ALA A 183 8.98 11.75 -6.34
C ALA A 183 8.50 13.20 -6.54
N ALA A 184 9.40 14.18 -6.41
CA ALA A 184 9.08 15.59 -6.62
C ALA A 184 8.58 15.86 -8.05
N SER A 185 9.20 15.24 -9.06
CA SER A 185 8.75 15.35 -10.45
C SER A 185 7.35 14.77 -10.67
N ARG A 186 7.02 13.65 -10.01
CA ARG A 186 5.67 13.06 -10.06
C ARG A 186 4.63 13.99 -9.43
N GLN A 187 4.91 14.51 -8.24
CA GLN A 187 4.01 15.46 -7.55
C GLN A 187 3.80 16.74 -8.36
N ALA A 188 4.85 17.29 -8.98
CA ALA A 188 4.71 18.48 -9.82
C ALA A 188 3.82 18.23 -11.05
N ARG A 189 3.92 17.04 -11.66
CA ARG A 189 3.05 16.65 -12.78
C ARG A 189 1.59 16.48 -12.34
N GLU A 190 1.35 15.84 -11.20
CA GLU A 190 0.01 15.68 -10.64
C GLU A 190 -0.64 17.03 -10.35
N LEU A 191 0.10 17.94 -9.70
CA LEU A 191 -0.37 19.28 -9.40
C LEU A 191 -0.68 20.10 -10.67
N ALA A 192 0.15 19.98 -11.71
CA ALA A 192 -0.09 20.64 -12.99
C ALA A 192 -1.36 20.11 -13.68
N LEU A 193 -1.59 18.79 -13.65
CA LEU A 193 -2.80 18.18 -14.20
C LEU A 193 -4.06 18.59 -13.41
N GLU A 194 -3.97 18.73 -12.09
CA GLU A 194 -5.07 19.22 -11.27
C GLU A 194 -5.41 20.67 -11.56
N GLN A 195 -4.40 21.54 -11.69
CA GLN A 195 -4.59 22.94 -12.06
C GLN A 195 -5.24 23.09 -13.43
N GLU A 196 -4.82 22.28 -14.41
CA GLU A 196 -5.41 22.24 -15.74
C GLU A 196 -6.89 21.83 -15.68
N ARG A 197 -7.21 20.77 -14.93
CA ARG A 197 -8.61 20.34 -14.73
C ARG A 197 -9.46 21.43 -14.10
N GLN A 198 -8.95 22.11 -13.09
CA GLN A 198 -9.65 23.22 -12.46
C GLN A 198 -9.85 24.40 -13.41
N ARG A 199 -8.85 24.71 -14.26
CA ARG A 199 -9.00 25.77 -15.27
C ARG A 199 -10.11 25.43 -16.26
N LEU A 200 -10.08 24.23 -16.84
CA LEU A 200 -11.09 23.77 -17.79
C LEU A 200 -12.50 23.71 -17.15
N ALA A 201 -12.59 23.36 -15.86
CA ALA A 201 -13.86 23.39 -15.14
C ALA A 201 -14.40 24.82 -15.00
N ARG A 202 -13.56 25.78 -14.59
CA ARG A 202 -13.94 27.19 -14.48
C ARG A 202 -14.34 27.80 -15.82
N GLU A 203 -13.64 27.45 -16.90
CA GLU A 203 -14.00 27.88 -18.26
C GLU A 203 -15.37 27.36 -18.67
N LYS A 204 -15.65 26.06 -18.44
CA LYS A 204 -16.97 25.48 -18.71
C LYS A 204 -18.08 26.11 -17.87
N GLU A 205 -17.82 26.41 -16.61
CA GLU A 205 -18.78 27.09 -15.73
C GLU A 205 -19.07 28.51 -16.22
N LEU A 206 -18.05 29.24 -16.66
CA LEU A 206 -18.21 30.57 -17.24
C LEU A 206 -19.03 30.53 -18.53
N ASP A 207 -18.71 29.62 -19.45
CA ASP A 207 -19.45 29.44 -20.69
C ASP A 207 -20.92 29.07 -20.43
N ALA A 208 -21.17 28.17 -19.47
CA ALA A 208 -22.52 27.81 -19.05
C ALA A 208 -23.26 29.00 -18.42
N ALA A 209 -22.59 29.83 -17.62
CA ALA A 209 -23.19 31.03 -17.03
C ALA A 209 -23.56 32.07 -18.09
N ILE A 210 -22.69 32.28 -19.10
CA ILE A 210 -22.97 33.16 -20.24
C ILE A 210 -24.17 32.62 -21.04
N ALA A 211 -24.19 31.32 -21.35
CA ALA A 211 -25.29 30.70 -22.07
C ALA A 211 -26.61 30.79 -21.30
N ALA A 212 -26.59 30.58 -19.98
CA ALA A 212 -27.76 30.72 -19.12
C ALA A 212 -28.28 32.16 -19.06
N ALA A 213 -27.39 33.17 -18.99
CA ALA A 213 -27.76 34.57 -19.01
C ALA A 213 -28.43 34.99 -20.34
N GLN A 214 -28.00 34.40 -21.46
CA GLN A 214 -28.58 34.66 -22.78
C GLN A 214 -29.87 33.86 -23.05
N TRP A 215 -30.15 32.82 -22.26
CA TRP A 215 -31.28 31.92 -22.49
C TRP A 215 -32.64 32.62 -22.56
N PRO A 216 -33.01 33.55 -21.64
CA PRO A 216 -34.31 34.22 -21.71
C PRO A 216 -34.50 35.01 -23.00
N ALA A 217 -33.45 35.70 -23.47
CA ALA A 217 -33.49 36.44 -24.72
C ALA A 217 -33.64 35.50 -25.94
N ARG A 218 -32.95 34.36 -25.93
CA ARG A 218 -33.10 33.32 -26.97
C ARG A 218 -34.52 32.75 -27.00
N VAL A 219 -35.10 32.43 -25.84
CA VAL A 219 -36.48 31.94 -25.74
C VAL A 219 -37.47 32.99 -26.25
N ALA A 220 -37.31 34.26 -25.85
CA ALA A 220 -38.16 35.34 -26.33
C ALA A 220 -38.08 35.51 -27.86
N ALA A 221 -36.87 35.53 -28.42
CA ALA A 221 -36.65 35.63 -29.87
C ALA A 221 -37.23 34.43 -30.63
N PHE A 222 -37.09 33.21 -30.09
CA PHE A 222 -37.70 32.00 -30.65
C PHE A 222 -39.23 32.11 -30.67
N ARG A 223 -39.84 32.55 -29.57
CA ARG A 223 -41.30 32.69 -29.48
C ARG A 223 -41.84 33.74 -30.45
N VAL A 224 -41.15 34.86 -30.62
CA VAL A 224 -41.53 35.92 -31.57
C VAL A 224 -41.40 35.43 -33.02
N ASN A 225 -40.32 34.73 -33.35
CA ASN A 225 -40.01 34.30 -34.72
C ASN A 225 -40.40 32.85 -35.05
N LEU A 226 -41.25 32.24 -34.21
CA LEU A 226 -41.67 30.85 -34.34
C LEU A 226 -42.25 30.56 -35.73
N ARG A 227 -41.78 29.50 -36.38
CA ARG A 227 -42.21 29.09 -37.72
C ARG A 227 -42.35 27.57 -37.86
N SER A 228 -43.02 27.14 -38.91
CA SER A 228 -43.10 25.72 -39.27
C SER A 228 -41.69 25.14 -39.51
N GLY A 229 -41.45 23.93 -39.03
CA GLY A 229 -40.15 23.26 -39.08
C GLY A 229 -39.25 23.50 -37.87
N ASP A 230 -39.53 24.50 -37.03
CA ASP A 230 -38.73 24.76 -35.83
C ASP A 230 -38.87 23.61 -34.81
N ARG A 231 -37.76 23.22 -34.20
CA ARG A 231 -37.76 22.23 -33.11
C ARG A 231 -38.03 22.90 -31.77
N PHE A 232 -38.84 22.26 -30.95
CA PHE A 232 -39.27 22.80 -29.66
C PHE A 232 -39.14 21.78 -28.53
N LYS A 233 -39.11 22.32 -27.31
CA LYS A 233 -39.36 21.63 -26.05
C LYS A 233 -40.62 22.21 -25.42
N TRP A 234 -41.51 21.35 -24.92
CA TRP A 234 -42.71 21.77 -24.20
C TRP A 234 -42.38 22.02 -22.73
N THR A 235 -42.58 23.26 -22.25
CA THR A 235 -42.21 23.66 -20.88
C THR A 235 -43.30 23.45 -19.83
N SER A 236 -44.56 23.31 -20.25
CA SER A 236 -45.70 23.21 -19.33
C SER A 236 -46.68 22.10 -19.77
N PRO A 237 -46.26 20.83 -19.73
CA PRO A 237 -47.13 19.71 -20.06
C PRO A 237 -48.23 19.53 -18.99
N PRO A 238 -49.34 18.82 -19.31
CA PRO A 238 -50.43 18.56 -18.37
C PRO A 238 -49.96 17.85 -17.11
N SER A 239 -50.64 18.04 -15.99
CA SER A 239 -50.27 17.50 -14.66
C SER A 239 -50.22 15.97 -14.54
N GLY A 240 -50.60 15.23 -15.57
CA GLY A 240 -50.45 13.76 -15.67
C GLY A 240 -49.28 13.31 -16.54
N ALA A 241 -48.48 14.23 -17.10
CA ALA A 241 -47.31 13.90 -17.91
C ALA A 241 -46.10 13.60 -16.99
N TRP A 242 -45.79 12.32 -16.82
CA TRP A 242 -44.61 11.88 -16.07
C TRP A 242 -43.49 11.50 -17.05
N GLY A 243 -42.33 12.13 -16.91
CA GLY A 243 -41.18 12.00 -17.82
C GLY A 243 -40.86 13.29 -18.58
N GLY A 244 -39.74 13.30 -19.32
CA GLY A 244 -39.32 14.47 -20.10
C GLY A 244 -37.81 14.52 -20.37
N PRO A 245 -37.35 15.43 -21.24
CA PRO A 245 -38.10 16.49 -21.92
C PRO A 245 -39.00 15.99 -23.08
N PHE A 246 -40.15 16.62 -23.28
CA PHE A 246 -41.03 16.39 -24.44
C PHE A 246 -40.65 17.35 -25.57
N VAL A 247 -40.28 16.79 -26.71
CA VAL A 247 -39.74 17.56 -27.83
C VAL A 247 -40.41 17.17 -29.14
N GLY A 248 -40.33 18.05 -30.12
CA GLY A 248 -40.92 17.83 -31.42
C GLY A 248 -40.62 18.93 -32.41
N MET A 249 -41.44 19.00 -33.45
CA MET A 249 -41.39 20.01 -34.50
C MET A 249 -42.70 20.79 -34.60
N VAL A 250 -42.61 22.09 -34.89
CA VAL A 250 -43.75 22.93 -35.20
C VAL A 250 -44.26 22.60 -36.61
N VAL A 251 -45.54 22.26 -36.74
CA VAL A 251 -46.19 21.97 -38.03
C VAL A 251 -46.77 23.25 -38.63
N ARG A 252 -47.45 24.06 -37.82
CA ARG A 252 -48.06 25.34 -38.23
C ARG A 252 -48.18 26.30 -37.04
N VAL A 253 -48.11 27.60 -37.30
CA VAL A 253 -48.29 28.65 -36.28
C VAL A 253 -49.56 29.44 -36.59
N ASP A 254 -50.48 29.48 -35.64
CA ASP A 254 -51.78 30.16 -35.74
C ASP A 254 -51.86 31.24 -34.65
N MET A 255 -51.39 32.45 -34.96
CA MET A 255 -51.31 33.60 -34.05
C MET A 255 -50.64 33.28 -32.71
N ALA A 256 -51.42 33.03 -31.64
CA ALA A 256 -50.96 32.80 -30.28
C ALA A 256 -50.70 31.31 -29.96
N ILE A 257 -51.13 30.40 -30.82
CA ILE A 257 -50.97 28.95 -30.65
C ILE A 257 -50.19 28.36 -31.82
N ALA A 258 -49.56 27.21 -31.63
CA ALA A 258 -48.91 26.46 -32.69
C ALA A 258 -49.39 25.01 -32.67
N LEU A 259 -49.69 24.47 -33.86
CA LEU A 259 -49.85 23.03 -34.04
C LEU A 259 -48.45 22.41 -34.10
N VAL A 260 -48.17 21.51 -33.18
CA VAL A 260 -46.90 20.80 -33.09
C VAL A 260 -47.08 19.31 -33.31
N GLN A 261 -46.00 18.63 -33.70
CA GLN A 261 -45.87 17.18 -33.75
C GLN A 261 -44.73 16.76 -32.82
N PHE A 262 -45.01 15.88 -31.88
CA PHE A 262 -44.02 15.36 -30.93
C PHE A 262 -43.19 14.24 -31.56
N ASP A 263 -41.89 14.25 -31.26
CA ASP A 263 -40.97 13.16 -31.63
C ASP A 263 -41.07 11.99 -30.65
N ASN A 264 -41.42 12.29 -29.40
CA ASN A 264 -41.28 11.36 -28.28
C ASN A 264 -42.48 11.27 -27.33
N LEU A 265 -43.63 11.86 -27.69
CA LEU A 265 -44.85 11.87 -26.87
C LEU A 265 -46.10 11.53 -27.71
N ILE A 266 -46.95 10.65 -27.19
CA ILE A 266 -48.28 10.33 -27.74
C ILE A 266 -49.33 10.70 -26.70
N ILE A 267 -50.39 11.41 -27.08
CA ILE A 267 -51.49 11.77 -26.18
C ILE A 267 -52.83 11.38 -26.82
N GLY A 268 -53.58 10.49 -26.16
CA GLY A 268 -54.87 10.00 -26.69
C GLY A 268 -54.75 9.39 -28.10
N GLY A 269 -53.64 8.69 -28.37
CA GLY A 269 -53.34 8.10 -29.68
C GLY A 269 -52.81 9.07 -30.75
N LEU A 270 -52.65 10.36 -30.43
CA LEU A 270 -52.17 11.38 -31.38
C LEU A 270 -50.79 11.92 -30.97
N GLN A 271 -49.92 12.15 -31.96
CA GLN A 271 -48.62 12.81 -31.76
C GLN A 271 -48.67 14.32 -31.96
N THR A 272 -49.81 14.87 -32.35
CA THR A 272 -49.97 16.29 -32.65
C THR A 272 -50.82 17.01 -31.63
N ARG A 273 -50.49 18.26 -31.30
CA ARG A 273 -51.28 19.07 -30.38
C ARG A 273 -51.17 20.56 -30.66
N TYR A 274 -52.21 21.32 -30.33
CA TYR A 274 -52.10 22.78 -30.24
C TYR A 274 -51.50 23.15 -28.89
N ILE A 275 -50.43 23.95 -28.91
CA ILE A 275 -49.74 24.44 -27.72
C ILE A 275 -49.57 25.96 -27.83
N PRO A 276 -49.83 26.71 -26.74
CA PRO A 276 -49.56 28.14 -26.72
C PRO A 276 -48.08 28.45 -26.94
N ARG A 277 -47.79 29.51 -27.71
CA ARG A 277 -46.40 29.87 -28.08
C ARG A 277 -45.52 30.11 -26.85
N GLU A 278 -46.08 30.63 -25.77
CA GLU A 278 -45.40 30.87 -24.50
C GLU A 278 -44.99 29.60 -23.74
N GLN A 279 -45.46 28.43 -24.15
CA GLN A 279 -45.06 27.14 -23.58
C GLN A 279 -44.01 26.41 -24.44
N LEU A 280 -43.52 27.05 -25.50
CA LEU A 280 -42.52 26.51 -26.40
C LEU A 280 -41.17 27.19 -26.15
N GLU A 281 -40.14 26.36 -26.04
CA GLU A 281 -38.73 26.77 -26.00
C GLU A 281 -37.96 26.12 -27.17
N PRO A 282 -36.91 26.77 -27.70
CA PRO A 282 -36.07 26.18 -28.73
C PRO A 282 -35.40 24.89 -28.22
N PHE A 283 -35.28 23.88 -29.08
CA PHE A 283 -34.59 22.64 -28.75
C PHE A 283 -33.56 22.27 -29.83
N ASP A 284 -32.28 22.42 -29.49
CA ASP A 284 -31.15 22.21 -30.41
C ASP A 284 -30.55 20.78 -30.30
N GLY A 285 -31.03 19.96 -29.36
CA GLY A 285 -30.49 18.63 -29.08
C GLY A 285 -31.07 17.51 -29.95
N PRO A 286 -30.47 16.31 -29.94
CA PRO A 286 -31.10 15.12 -30.53
C PRO A 286 -32.39 14.77 -29.78
N ALA A 287 -33.36 14.16 -30.46
CA ALA A 287 -34.57 13.67 -29.80
C ALA A 287 -34.19 12.68 -28.67
N PRO A 288 -34.71 12.84 -27.43
CA PRO A 288 -34.48 11.88 -26.35
C PRO A 288 -34.97 10.48 -26.74
N ALA A 289 -34.24 9.44 -26.32
CA ALA A 289 -34.59 8.06 -26.64
C ALA A 289 -35.88 7.56 -25.96
N GLY A 290 -36.28 8.18 -24.84
CA GLY A 290 -37.50 7.81 -24.12
C GLY A 290 -38.75 8.22 -24.90
N ARG A 291 -39.67 7.28 -25.09
CA ARG A 291 -41.02 7.52 -25.64
C ARG A 291 -42.05 7.50 -24.52
N TYR A 292 -42.97 8.45 -24.54
CA TYR A 292 -43.95 8.65 -23.49
C TYR A 292 -45.36 8.60 -24.08
N GLU A 293 -46.31 8.07 -23.31
CA GLU A 293 -47.72 8.00 -23.70
C GLU A 293 -48.61 8.46 -22.56
N ILE A 294 -49.52 9.38 -22.86
CA ILE A 294 -50.55 9.88 -21.96
C ILE A 294 -51.90 9.44 -22.54
N LYS A 295 -52.67 8.68 -21.76
CA LYS A 295 -53.99 8.20 -22.17
C LYS A 295 -55.03 9.32 -22.12
#